data_AF-A0A379AKU0-F1
#
_entry.id   AF-A0A379AKU0-F1
#
_cell.length_a   1.000
_cell.length_b   1.000
_cell.length_c   1.000
_cell.angle_alpha   90.00
_cell.angle_beta   90.00
_cell.angle_gamma   90.00
#
_symmetry.space_group_name_H-M   'P 1'
#
loop_
_entity.id
_entity.type
_entity.pdbx_description
1 polymer ?
#
loop_
_entity_poly.entity_id
_entity_poly.type
_entity_poly.pdbx_seq_one_letter_code
_entity_poly.pdbx_strand_id
1 'polypeptide(L)' 'MVKIYAPASIGNVSVGFDVLGAAVSPVDGSLLGDCVSVEAAEQFFTDQRRTFCQ' A
#
# COMPACT_ATOMS: atom_id res chain seq x y z
N MET A 1 4.43 -16.05 8.06
CA MET A 1 3.61 -15.09 7.31
C MET A 1 4.18 -13.70 7.54
N VAL A 2 4.41 -12.94 6.46
CA VAL A 2 4.85 -11.53 6.48
C VAL A 2 3.76 -10.70 5.83
N LYS A 3 3.29 -9.63 6.48
CA LYS A 3 2.27 -8.72 5.95
C LYS A 3 2.83 -7.31 5.91
N ILE A 4 2.75 -6.66 4.75
CA ILE A 4 3.27 -5.32 4.50
C ILE A 4 2.14 -4.41 4.04
N TYR A 5 2.13 -3.18 4.55
CA TYR A 5 1.21 -2.12 4.17
C TYR A 5 1.94 -1.09 3.30
N ALA A 6 1.37 -0.78 2.13
CA ALA A 6 1.83 0.25 1.23
C ALA A 6 0.80 1.42 1.23
N PRO A 7 1.12 2.59 1.81
CA PRO A 7 0.18 3.70 1.88
C PRO A 7 -0.04 4.34 0.51
N ALA A 8 -1.22 4.96 0.36
CA ALA A 8 -1.52 5.82 -0.78
C ALA A 8 -0.54 7.00 -0.85
N SER A 9 -0.25 7.44 -2.06
CA SER A 9 0.67 8.54 -2.32
C SER A 9 0.11 9.50 -3.35
N ILE A 10 0.52 10.76 -3.24
CA ILE A 10 0.28 11.80 -4.24
C ILE A 10 1.57 11.97 -5.05
N GLY A 11 1.49 11.75 -6.36
CA GLY A 11 2.55 12.12 -7.30
C GLY A 11 2.35 13.54 -7.85
N ASN A 12 3.40 14.09 -8.45
CA ASN A 12 3.38 15.41 -9.09
C ASN A 12 2.87 16.51 -8.17
N VAL A 13 3.37 16.50 -6.92
CA VAL A 13 2.90 17.42 -5.89
C VAL A 13 3.20 18.87 -6.32
N SER A 14 2.13 19.67 -6.50
CA SER A 14 2.20 21.08 -6.89
C SER A 14 2.94 21.30 -8.21
N VAL A 15 3.98 22.14 -8.23
CA VAL A 15 4.80 22.46 -9.40
C VAL A 15 5.86 21.38 -9.73
N GLY A 16 5.96 20.34 -8.90
CA GLY A 16 6.97 19.29 -9.00
C GLY A 16 6.60 18.16 -9.96
N PHE A 17 6.20 18.50 -11.19
CA PHE A 17 5.87 17.50 -12.22
C PHE A 17 7.00 16.47 -12.37
N ASP A 18 6.66 15.20 -12.19
CA ASP A 18 7.50 14.00 -12.21
C ASP A 18 8.68 13.95 -11.22
N VAL A 19 8.87 14.98 -10.39
CA VAL A 19 9.99 15.08 -9.44
C VAL A 19 9.58 15.04 -7.96
N LEU A 20 8.32 15.38 -7.64
CA LEU A 20 7.83 15.39 -6.26
C LEU A 20 6.68 14.42 -6.03
N GLY A 21 6.75 13.71 -4.92
CA GLY A 21 5.68 12.85 -4.42
C GLY A 21 5.66 12.81 -2.90
N ALA A 22 4.51 12.43 -2.32
CA ALA A 22 4.35 12.27 -0.87
C ALA A 22 3.42 11.11 -0.55
N ALA A 23 3.82 10.24 0.38
CA ALA A 23 2.92 9.27 0.99
C ALA A 23 2.00 9.98 2.01
N VAL A 24 0.74 9.56 2.11
CA VAL A 24 -0.25 10.17 3.00
C VAL A 24 -0.79 9.18 4.01
N SER A 25 -1.16 9.69 5.19
CA SER A 25 -1.83 8.94 6.25
C SER A 25 -3.07 9.71 6.71
N PRO A 26 -4.25 9.06 6.75
CA PRO A 26 -5.47 9.67 7.28
C PRO A 26 -5.32 10.11 8.74
N VAL A 27 -5.83 11.31 9.06
CA VAL A 27 -5.74 11.90 10.40
C VAL A 27 -6.56 11.14 11.45
N ASP A 28 -7.56 10.37 11.02
CA ASP A 28 -8.39 9.51 11.87
C ASP A 28 -7.74 8.15 12.16
N GLY A 29 -6.54 7.89 11.62
CA GLY A 29 -5.82 6.63 11.77
C GLY A 29 -6.36 5.49 10.91
N SER A 30 -7.35 5.75 10.04
CA SER A 30 -7.79 4.77 9.06
C SER A 30 -6.65 4.45 8.08
N LEU A 31 -6.68 3.24 7.51
CA LEU A 31 -5.71 2.85 6.49
C LEU A 31 -6.20 3.27 5.12
N LEU A 32 -5.30 3.81 4.31
CA LEU A 32 -5.57 4.20 2.93
C LEU A 32 -4.39 3.72 2.09
N GLY A 33 -4.51 2.52 1.53
CA GLY A 33 -3.43 1.86 0.83
C GLY A 33 -3.70 0.37 0.65
N ASP A 34 -2.71 -0.35 0.14
CA ASP A 34 -2.78 -1.78 -0.15
C ASP A 34 -2.00 -2.61 0.86
N CYS A 35 -2.38 -3.88 0.95
CA CYS A 35 -1.82 -4.83 1.89
C CYS A 35 -1.42 -6.10 1.18
N VAL A 36 -0.14 -6.47 1.30
CA VAL A 36 0.38 -7.70 0.70
C VAL A 36 0.82 -8.65 1.81
N SER A 37 0.29 -9.86 1.79
CA SER A 37 0.69 -10.94 2.69
C SER A 37 1.44 -12.01 1.93
N VAL A 38 2.53 -12.50 2.50
CA VAL A 38 3.37 -13.57 1.94
C VAL A 38 3.54 -14.67 2.99
N GLU A 39 3.35 -15.91 2.58
CA GLU A 39 3.55 -17.09 3.41
C GLU A 39 4.30 -18.18 2.65
N ALA A 40 4.87 -19.13 3.39
CA ALA A 40 5.58 -20.25 2.78
C ALA A 40 4.57 -21.19 2.12
N ALA A 41 4.83 -21.57 0.87
CA ALA A 41 4.03 -22.51 0.11
C ALA A 41 4.94 -23.35 -0.79
N GLU A 42 4.50 -24.55 -1.14
CA GLU A 42 5.24 -25.43 -2.07
C GLU A 42 5.22 -24.91 -3.51
N GLN A 43 4.20 -24.10 -3.86
CA GLN A 43 4.00 -23.55 -5.20
C GLN A 43 3.55 -22.09 -5.11
N PHE A 44 3.84 -21.31 -6.14
CA PHE A 44 3.39 -19.92 -6.25
C PHE A 44 1.88 -19.86 -6.49
N PHE A 45 1.21 -19.02 -5.73
CA PHE A 45 -0.21 -18.71 -5.87
C PHE A 45 -0.43 -17.22 -5.59
N THR A 46 -1.39 -16.61 -6.27
CA THR A 46 -1.78 -15.20 -6.07
C THR A 46 -3.29 -15.11 -5.94
N ASP A 47 -3.74 -14.33 -4.96
CA ASP A 47 -5.14 -14.08 -4.69
C ASP A 47 -5.34 -12.58 -4.44
N GLN A 48 -6.17 -11.97 -5.26
CA GLN A 48 -6.36 -10.53 -5.29
C GLN A 48 -7.63 -10.17 -4.53
N ARG A 49 -7.55 -10.21 -3.20
CA ARG A 49 -8.62 -9.72 -2.33
C ARG A 49 -8.34 -8.27 -1.95
N ARG A 50 -9.35 -7.41 -2.07
CA ARG A 50 -9.34 -6.10 -1.40
C ARG A 50 -9.54 -6.31 0.10
N THR A 51 -8.46 -6.59 0.81
CA THR A 51 -8.51 -6.75 2.27
C THR A 51 -7.75 -5.59 2.91
N PHE A 52 -8.45 -4.79 3.71
CA PHE A 52 -7.83 -3.78 4.57
C PHE A 52 -6.85 -4.46 5.53
N CYS A 53 -5.71 -3.83 5.83
CA CYS A 53 -4.79 -4.30 6.87
C CYS A 53 -5.42 -4.10 8.26
N GLN A 54 -6.40 -4.91 8.61
CA GLN A 54 -6.66 -5.23 10.02
C GLN A 54 -5.73 -6.34 10.48
#